data_AF-A0A4S4KCE3-F1
#
_entry.id   AF-A0A4S4KCE3-F1
#
_cell.length_a   1.000
_cell.length_b   1.000
_cell.length_c   1.000
_cell.angle_alpha   90.00
_cell.angle_beta   90.00
_cell.angle_gamma   90.00
#
_symmetry.space_group_name_H-M   'P 1'
#
loop_
_entity.id
_entity.type
_entity.pdbx_description
1 polymer ?
#
loop_
_entity_poly.entity_id
_entity_poly.type
_entity_poly.pdbx_seq_one_letter_code
_entity_poly.pdbx_strand_id
1 'polypeptide(L)'
;MKLMLVDVLRHARRLEKLKIQEPFLLASDSRVSDAIARLRNLKAFSSCSYSFEGADFNPSKMLTSMKSKLVKASIDFGNGEDPIDVLENFASSLEELEVIGVVFKRKNIQYPKMKTLSVESWRVSEIGPLIHAYPNLRTLDIQGYLRAEHHNNHAAACREMNKTFQLIENSWKTLSYVHTTAIELYALAINCKIHCLHVENICDHKDIVMLAAVLPDCRPSVLRIRSKDKRSFGKIAKIIPAADLIHLNLWIDLSGFSTSRRTDRNFELVSLIFVLQQ
;
A
#
# COMPACT_ATOMS: atom_id res chain seq x y z
N MET A 1 8.22 -34.00 5.59
CA MET A 1 7.75 -32.65 5.95
C MET A 1 6.48 -32.23 5.21
N LYS A 2 6.44 -32.15 3.86
CA LYS A 2 5.24 -31.72 3.11
C LYS A 2 3.98 -32.56 3.37
N LEU A 3 4.11 -33.89 3.41
CA LEU A 3 2.99 -34.80 3.75
C LEU A 3 2.42 -34.54 5.14
N MET A 4 3.28 -34.34 6.14
CA MET A 4 2.86 -34.02 7.51
C MET A 4 2.10 -32.69 7.59
N LEU A 5 2.54 -31.68 6.82
CA LEU A 5 1.83 -30.39 6.76
C LEU A 5 0.42 -30.56 6.18
N VAL A 6 0.27 -31.30 5.08
CA VAL A 6 -1.03 -31.59 4.47
C VAL A 6 -1.95 -32.30 5.48
N ASP A 7 -1.44 -33.28 6.21
CA ASP A 7 -2.23 -34.02 7.19
C ASP A 7 -2.63 -33.12 8.37
N VAL A 8 -1.74 -32.27 8.88
CA VAL A 8 -2.08 -31.28 9.93
C VAL A 8 -3.19 -30.36 9.44
N LEU A 9 -3.06 -29.78 8.24
CA LEU A 9 -4.05 -28.86 7.67
C LEU A 9 -5.42 -29.53 7.47
N ARG A 10 -5.46 -30.80 7.03
CA ARG A 10 -6.71 -31.57 6.85
C ARG A 10 -7.48 -31.77 8.16
N HIS A 11 -6.79 -31.85 9.29
CA HIS A 11 -7.39 -32.06 10.61
C HIS A 11 -7.59 -30.77 11.40
N ALA A 12 -7.06 -29.63 10.93
CA ALA A 12 -7.07 -28.34 11.61
C ALA A 12 -8.45 -27.66 11.58
N ARG A 13 -9.43 -28.22 12.29
CA ARG A 13 -10.82 -27.72 12.30
C ARG A 13 -11.02 -26.38 12.98
N ARG A 14 -10.08 -25.92 13.81
CA ARG A 14 -10.19 -24.65 14.57
C ARG A 14 -9.14 -23.62 14.17
N LEU A 15 -8.40 -23.86 13.09
CA LEU A 15 -7.34 -22.95 12.68
C LEU A 15 -7.91 -21.66 12.12
N GLU A 16 -7.63 -20.55 12.79
CA GLU A 16 -8.12 -19.22 12.40
C GLU A 16 -7.05 -18.36 11.69
N LYS A 17 -5.77 -18.66 11.90
CA LYS A 17 -4.66 -17.88 11.34
C LYS A 17 -3.61 -18.82 10.77
N LEU A 18 -3.17 -18.54 9.56
CA LEU A 18 -2.13 -19.30 8.88
C LEU A 18 -1.18 -18.34 8.18
N LYS A 19 0.12 -18.49 8.45
CA LYS A 19 1.18 -17.79 7.75
C LYS A 19 2.12 -18.83 7.13
N ILE A 20 2.36 -18.69 5.83
CA ILE A 20 3.32 -19.47 5.07
C ILE A 20 4.48 -18.54 4.75
N GLN A 21 5.62 -18.73 5.43
CA GLN A 21 6.82 -17.90 5.21
C GLN A 21 7.50 -18.19 3.88
N GLU A 22 7.30 -19.39 3.35
CA GLU A 22 7.96 -19.89 2.15
C GLU A 22 6.91 -20.22 1.07
N PRO A 23 6.48 -19.23 0.26
CA PRO A 23 5.36 -19.39 -0.67
C PRO A 23 5.63 -20.43 -1.77
N PHE A 24 6.91 -20.73 -2.06
CA PHE A 24 7.28 -21.81 -2.97
C PHE A 24 6.71 -23.17 -2.52
N LEU A 25 6.37 -23.35 -1.23
CA LEU A 25 5.70 -24.55 -0.74
C LEU A 25 4.31 -24.74 -1.38
N LEU A 26 3.62 -23.63 -1.68
CA LEU A 26 2.30 -23.64 -2.31
C LEU A 26 2.38 -23.93 -3.82
N ALA A 27 3.47 -23.52 -4.48
CA ALA A 27 3.74 -23.84 -5.87
C ALA A 27 4.24 -25.29 -6.05
N SER A 28 5.06 -25.78 -5.12
CA SER A 28 5.74 -27.07 -5.25
C SER A 28 4.91 -28.29 -4.85
N ASP A 29 3.76 -28.13 -4.17
CA ASP A 29 2.84 -29.21 -3.84
C ASP A 29 1.40 -28.70 -3.75
N SER A 30 0.61 -28.94 -4.80
CA SER A 30 -0.79 -28.50 -4.89
C SER A 30 -1.67 -29.02 -3.76
N ARG A 31 -1.30 -30.14 -3.11
CA ARG A 31 -2.06 -30.69 -1.98
C ARG A 31 -2.03 -29.78 -0.76
N VAL A 32 -0.98 -28.96 -0.60
CA VAL A 32 -0.90 -27.97 0.47
C VAL A 32 -1.93 -26.87 0.21
N SER A 33 -1.93 -26.30 -0.99
CA SER A 33 -2.91 -25.29 -1.42
C SER A 33 -4.35 -25.80 -1.33
N ASP A 34 -4.60 -27.03 -1.78
CA ASP A 34 -5.92 -27.69 -1.67
C ASP A 34 -6.35 -27.90 -0.21
N ALA A 35 -5.41 -28.25 0.67
CA ALA A 35 -5.70 -28.43 2.10
C ALA A 35 -6.04 -27.09 2.76
N ILE A 36 -5.31 -26.01 2.42
CA ILE A 36 -5.59 -24.65 2.90
C ILE A 36 -6.97 -24.20 2.42
N ALA A 37 -7.30 -24.40 1.14
CA ALA A 37 -8.59 -24.02 0.58
C ALA A 37 -9.78 -24.71 1.27
N ARG A 38 -9.58 -25.91 1.81
CA ARG A 38 -10.62 -26.67 2.55
C ARG A 38 -10.86 -26.19 3.98
N LEU A 39 -9.98 -25.35 4.55
CA LEU A 39 -10.14 -24.79 5.89
C LEU A 39 -11.37 -23.89 5.95
N ARG A 40 -12.27 -24.17 6.92
CA ARG A 40 -13.55 -23.45 7.06
C ARG A 40 -13.48 -22.25 8.00
N ASN A 41 -12.57 -22.28 8.98
CA ASN A 41 -12.53 -21.30 10.07
C ASN A 41 -11.38 -20.30 9.95
N LEU A 42 -10.63 -20.33 8.85
CA LEU A 42 -9.53 -19.41 8.63
C LEU A 42 -10.05 -17.98 8.45
N LYS A 43 -9.52 -17.05 9.24
CA LYS A 43 -9.84 -15.61 9.23
C LYS A 43 -8.66 -14.77 8.75
N ALA A 44 -7.42 -15.22 8.96
CA ALA A 44 -6.23 -14.54 8.50
C ALA A 44 -5.31 -15.48 7.73
N PHE A 45 -4.90 -15.07 6.54
CA PHE A 45 -3.96 -15.82 5.70
C PHE A 45 -2.83 -14.90 5.21
N SER A 46 -1.59 -15.38 5.27
CA SER A 46 -0.42 -14.66 4.76
C SER A 46 0.53 -15.60 4.04
N SER A 47 0.96 -15.21 2.84
CA SER A 47 1.95 -15.94 2.03
C SER A 47 2.84 -15.00 1.21
N CYS A 48 3.13 -13.80 1.71
CA CYS A 48 4.06 -12.89 1.03
C CYS A 48 5.52 -13.36 1.17
N SER A 49 6.24 -13.32 0.06
CA SER A 49 7.69 -13.43 0.01
C SER A 49 8.26 -12.15 -0.59
N TYR A 50 9.24 -11.53 0.08
CA TYR A 50 10.00 -10.43 -0.50
C TYR A 50 11.13 -10.92 -1.44
N SER A 51 11.16 -12.21 -1.78
CA SER A 51 12.19 -12.81 -2.64
C SER A 51 11.79 -12.69 -4.12
N PHE A 52 12.46 -11.80 -4.83
CA PHE A 52 12.24 -11.43 -6.24
C PHE A 52 12.52 -12.52 -7.30
N GLU A 53 12.77 -13.78 -6.92
CA GLU A 53 13.27 -14.79 -7.86
C GLU A 53 12.26 -15.92 -8.14
N GLY A 54 11.61 -15.80 -9.30
CA GLY A 54 11.49 -16.89 -10.27
C GLY A 54 10.54 -18.06 -9.97
N ALA A 55 9.78 -18.05 -8.87
CA ALA A 55 8.76 -19.07 -8.67
C ALA A 55 7.49 -18.71 -9.45
N ASP A 56 7.00 -19.62 -10.31
CA ASP A 56 5.65 -19.63 -10.88
C ASP A 56 4.61 -19.83 -9.76
N PHE A 57 4.51 -18.87 -8.84
CA PHE A 57 3.54 -18.87 -7.77
C PHE A 57 2.32 -18.07 -8.22
N ASN A 58 1.21 -18.77 -8.42
CA ASN A 58 -0.09 -18.16 -8.66
C ASN A 58 -1.06 -18.60 -7.53
N PRO A 59 -1.40 -17.72 -6.58
CA PRO A 59 -2.31 -18.05 -5.48
C PRO A 59 -3.77 -18.12 -5.92
N SER A 60 -4.13 -17.67 -7.13
CA SER A 60 -5.51 -17.43 -7.56
C SER A 60 -6.38 -18.67 -7.46
N LYS A 61 -5.90 -19.84 -7.92
CA LYS A 61 -6.68 -21.09 -7.84
C LYS A 61 -7.00 -21.50 -6.39
N MET A 62 -6.04 -21.31 -5.49
CA MET A 62 -6.25 -21.59 -4.07
C MET A 62 -7.26 -20.60 -3.48
N LEU A 63 -7.04 -19.30 -3.68
CA LEU A 63 -7.86 -18.22 -3.12
C LEU A 63 -9.32 -18.31 -3.58
N THR A 64 -9.54 -18.52 -4.89
CA THR A 64 -10.87 -18.69 -5.49
C THR A 64 -11.60 -19.95 -5.00
N SER A 65 -10.89 -20.96 -4.49
CA SER A 65 -11.49 -22.19 -3.98
C SER A 65 -11.60 -22.26 -2.45
N MET A 66 -11.13 -21.23 -1.73
CA MET A 66 -11.18 -21.21 -0.27
C MET A 66 -12.62 -21.21 0.25
N LYS A 67 -12.87 -22.08 1.23
CA LYS A 67 -14.17 -22.18 1.92
C LYS A 67 -14.32 -21.21 3.08
N SER A 68 -13.21 -20.71 3.60
CA SER A 68 -13.15 -19.71 4.66
C SER A 68 -13.54 -18.33 4.15
N LYS A 69 -13.97 -17.46 5.05
CA LYS A 69 -14.21 -16.04 4.76
C LYS A 69 -13.11 -15.23 5.44
N LEU A 70 -12.08 -14.89 4.68
CA LEU A 70 -10.94 -14.15 5.21
C LEU A 70 -11.36 -12.73 5.62
N VAL A 71 -10.84 -12.31 6.78
CA VAL A 71 -10.93 -10.95 7.31
C VAL A 71 -9.64 -10.20 7.02
N LYS A 72 -8.51 -10.90 7.08
CA LYS A 72 -7.18 -10.35 6.80
C LYS A 72 -6.42 -11.21 5.80
N ALA A 73 -5.81 -10.59 4.80
CA ALA A 73 -4.99 -11.30 3.81
C ALA A 73 -3.70 -10.53 3.50
N SER A 74 -2.60 -11.25 3.29
CA SER A 74 -1.30 -10.71 2.87
C SER A 74 -0.76 -11.64 1.79
N ILE A 75 -0.89 -11.23 0.53
CA ILE A 75 -0.74 -12.10 -0.65
C ILE A 75 0.23 -11.49 -1.66
N ASP A 76 1.25 -12.25 -2.03
CA ASP A 76 2.06 -11.94 -3.20
C ASP A 76 1.42 -12.56 -4.45
N PHE A 77 1.03 -11.72 -5.40
CA PHE A 77 0.45 -12.13 -6.68
C PHE A 77 1.50 -12.26 -7.79
N GLY A 78 2.76 -11.96 -7.49
CA GLY A 78 3.88 -12.02 -8.43
C GLY A 78 3.71 -10.99 -9.57
N ASN A 79 3.01 -11.39 -10.63
CA ASN A 79 2.90 -10.63 -11.88
C ASN A 79 1.46 -10.43 -12.37
N GLY A 80 0.72 -9.53 -11.71
CA GLY A 80 -0.30 -8.73 -12.37
C GLY A 80 -1.72 -9.30 -12.41
N GLU A 81 -2.04 -10.20 -11.49
CA GLU A 81 -3.42 -10.59 -11.22
C GLU A 81 -4.22 -9.41 -10.63
N ASP A 82 -5.54 -9.46 -10.80
CA ASP A 82 -6.46 -8.49 -10.21
C ASP A 82 -6.99 -9.01 -8.86
N PRO A 83 -6.53 -8.48 -7.72
CA PRO A 83 -6.98 -8.94 -6.41
C PRO A 83 -8.46 -8.65 -6.18
N ILE A 84 -9.07 -7.65 -6.85
CA ILE A 84 -10.51 -7.39 -6.74
C ILE A 84 -11.31 -8.58 -7.28
N ASP A 85 -10.80 -9.20 -8.35
CA ASP A 85 -11.40 -10.37 -8.99
C ASP A 85 -11.11 -11.64 -8.20
N VAL A 86 -9.83 -11.92 -7.94
CA VAL A 86 -9.39 -13.18 -7.31
C VAL A 86 -9.95 -13.34 -5.88
N LEU A 87 -10.15 -12.24 -5.16
CA LEU A 87 -10.61 -12.24 -3.77
C LEU A 87 -12.13 -12.05 -3.64
N GLU A 88 -12.91 -12.16 -4.73
CA GLU A 88 -14.36 -11.91 -4.73
C GLU A 88 -15.10 -12.70 -3.63
N ASN A 89 -14.68 -13.94 -3.37
CA ASN A 89 -15.26 -14.79 -2.34
C ASN A 89 -15.14 -14.21 -0.92
N PHE A 90 -14.25 -13.25 -0.70
CA PHE A 90 -14.04 -12.57 0.58
C PHE A 90 -14.64 -11.17 0.63
N ALA A 91 -15.35 -10.73 -0.43
CA ALA A 91 -15.92 -9.39 -0.54
C ALA A 91 -16.73 -8.94 0.69
N SER A 92 -17.53 -9.83 1.27
CA SER A 92 -18.38 -9.53 2.43
C SER A 92 -17.68 -9.59 3.79
N SER A 93 -16.42 -10.02 3.85
CA SER A 93 -15.67 -10.27 5.10
C SER A 93 -14.34 -9.56 5.21
N LEU A 94 -13.68 -9.24 4.09
CA LEU A 94 -12.32 -8.71 4.09
C LEU A 94 -12.29 -7.27 4.67
N GLU A 95 -11.37 -7.05 5.60
CA GLU A 95 -11.16 -5.79 6.31
C GLU A 95 -9.75 -5.24 6.09
N GLU A 96 -8.75 -6.11 5.96
CA GLU A 96 -7.34 -5.74 5.78
C GLU A 96 -6.67 -6.59 4.69
N LEU A 97 -5.97 -5.93 3.78
CA LEU A 97 -5.37 -6.55 2.61
C LEU A 97 -4.00 -5.93 2.36
N GLU A 98 -2.99 -6.77 2.30
CA GLU A 98 -1.66 -6.45 1.80
C GLU A 98 -1.44 -7.27 0.53
N VAL A 99 -1.05 -6.60 -0.56
CA VAL A 99 -0.82 -7.26 -1.84
C VAL A 99 0.45 -6.78 -2.51
N ILE A 100 1.15 -7.71 -3.16
CA ILE A 100 2.39 -7.44 -3.89
C ILE A 100 2.17 -7.82 -5.37
N GLY A 101 2.65 -6.98 -6.29
CA GLY A 101 2.71 -7.33 -7.71
C GLY A 101 1.36 -7.43 -8.41
N VAL A 102 0.43 -6.52 -8.12
CA VAL A 102 -0.97 -6.56 -8.58
C VAL A 102 -1.31 -5.53 -9.66
N VAL A 103 -2.41 -5.79 -10.38
CA VAL A 103 -3.04 -4.83 -11.30
C VAL A 103 -4.56 -4.78 -11.05
N PHE A 104 -5.06 -3.67 -10.51
CA PHE A 104 -6.49 -3.46 -10.31
C PHE A 104 -7.17 -3.05 -11.62
N LYS A 105 -8.21 -3.79 -12.05
CA LYS A 105 -8.97 -3.51 -13.29
C LYS A 105 -10.47 -3.51 -13.06
N ARG A 106 -10.95 -4.47 -12.28
CA ARG A 106 -12.37 -4.76 -12.06
C ARG A 106 -13.02 -3.69 -11.19
N LYS A 107 -14.24 -3.28 -11.56
CA LYS A 107 -14.96 -2.16 -10.90
C LYS A 107 -16.31 -2.55 -10.30
N ASN A 108 -16.79 -3.77 -10.57
CA ASN A 108 -18.16 -4.20 -10.25
C ASN A 108 -18.27 -5.02 -8.94
N ILE A 109 -17.17 -5.24 -8.23
CA ILE A 109 -17.14 -5.97 -6.95
C ILE A 109 -16.84 -4.97 -5.85
N GLN A 110 -17.63 -4.98 -4.77
CA GLN A 110 -17.42 -4.10 -3.62
C GLN A 110 -17.06 -4.90 -2.37
N TYR A 111 -16.11 -4.36 -1.62
CA TYR A 111 -15.64 -4.86 -0.34
C TYR A 111 -16.06 -3.87 0.76
N PRO A 112 -17.34 -3.90 1.21
CA PRO A 112 -17.89 -2.85 2.08
C PRO A 112 -17.21 -2.77 3.46
N LYS A 113 -16.60 -3.86 3.93
CA LYS A 113 -15.89 -3.92 5.22
C LYS A 113 -14.43 -3.50 5.12
N MET A 114 -13.88 -3.35 3.92
CA MET A 114 -12.48 -3.00 3.72
C MET A 114 -12.11 -1.70 4.42
N LYS A 115 -11.05 -1.72 5.23
CA LYS A 115 -10.51 -0.55 5.96
C LYS A 115 -9.06 -0.24 5.62
N THR A 116 -8.25 -1.28 5.40
CA THR A 116 -6.79 -1.12 5.25
C THR A 116 -6.31 -1.83 4.00
N LEU A 117 -5.75 -1.07 3.06
CA LEU A 117 -5.11 -1.61 1.86
C LEU A 117 -3.64 -1.21 1.88
N SER A 118 -2.75 -2.18 1.78
CA SER A 118 -1.34 -2.00 1.48
C SER A 118 -1.02 -2.63 0.13
N VAL A 119 -0.35 -1.86 -0.74
CA VAL A 119 0.00 -2.31 -2.09
C VAL A 119 1.48 -2.09 -2.32
N GLU A 120 2.19 -3.18 -2.59
CA GLU A 120 3.61 -3.15 -2.93
C GLU A 120 3.85 -3.47 -4.41
N SER A 121 4.86 -2.82 -5.00
CA SER A 121 5.21 -2.97 -6.40
C SER A 121 4.03 -2.66 -7.32
N TRP A 122 3.21 -1.68 -6.94
CA TRP A 122 2.05 -1.28 -7.72
C TRP A 122 2.49 -0.47 -8.94
N ARG A 123 2.50 -1.13 -10.10
CA ARG A 123 2.95 -0.52 -11.36
C ARG A 123 1.88 0.35 -12.05
N VAL A 124 0.70 0.54 -11.45
CA VAL A 124 -0.50 0.96 -12.19
C VAL A 124 -1.10 2.30 -11.79
N SER A 125 -1.62 2.92 -12.85
CA SER A 125 -1.98 4.29 -13.15
C SER A 125 -3.35 4.77 -12.67
N GLU A 126 -4.27 3.85 -12.37
CA GLU A 126 -5.71 4.15 -12.24
C GLU A 126 -6.20 3.93 -10.81
N ILE A 127 -6.75 4.99 -10.22
CA ILE A 127 -7.32 4.94 -8.86
C ILE A 127 -8.78 4.45 -8.84
N GLY A 128 -9.48 4.54 -9.98
CA GLY A 128 -10.90 4.25 -10.07
C GLY A 128 -11.35 2.86 -9.61
N PRO A 129 -10.66 1.77 -10.02
CA PRO A 129 -10.93 0.44 -9.49
C PRO A 129 -10.89 0.36 -7.96
N LEU A 130 -9.94 1.05 -7.31
CA LEU A 130 -9.83 1.08 -5.86
C LEU A 130 -10.98 1.83 -5.20
N ILE A 131 -11.37 2.98 -5.75
CA ILE A 131 -12.48 3.79 -5.21
C ILE A 131 -13.78 3.00 -5.24
N HIS A 132 -14.07 2.34 -6.37
CA HIS A 132 -15.28 1.54 -6.51
C HIS A 132 -15.27 0.28 -5.63
N ALA A 133 -14.14 -0.44 -5.59
CA ALA A 133 -14.06 -1.68 -4.83
C ALA A 133 -14.00 -1.46 -3.32
N TYR A 134 -13.40 -0.36 -2.86
CA TYR A 134 -13.15 -0.10 -1.45
C TYR A 134 -13.79 1.23 -0.99
N PRO A 135 -15.12 1.35 -1.00
CA PRO A 135 -15.80 2.63 -0.74
C PRO A 135 -15.63 3.14 0.70
N ASN A 136 -15.33 2.25 1.65
CA ASN A 136 -15.17 2.57 3.07
C ASN A 136 -13.71 2.49 3.56
N LEU A 137 -12.74 2.57 2.63
CA LEU A 137 -11.31 2.54 2.93
C LEU A 137 -10.92 3.68 3.87
N ARG A 138 -10.03 3.40 4.83
CA ARG A 138 -9.52 4.38 5.79
C ARG A 138 -8.00 4.53 5.74
N THR A 139 -7.32 3.45 5.45
CA THR A 139 -5.85 3.37 5.43
C THR A 139 -5.40 2.87 4.06
N LEU A 140 -4.55 3.66 3.41
CA LEU A 140 -3.92 3.33 2.13
C LEU A 140 -2.40 3.43 2.28
N ASP A 141 -1.71 2.33 2.12
CA ASP A 141 -0.24 2.24 2.13
C ASP A 141 0.22 1.79 0.74
N ILE A 142 1.12 2.54 0.13
CA ILE A 142 1.62 2.29 -1.21
C ILE A 142 3.13 2.31 -1.17
N GLN A 143 3.73 1.22 -1.64
CA GLN A 143 5.16 1.02 -1.66
C GLN A 143 5.58 0.48 -3.04
N GLY A 144 6.77 0.83 -3.50
CA GLY A 144 7.38 0.14 -4.64
C GLY A 144 7.23 0.79 -6.02
N TYR A 145 6.89 2.07 -6.12
CA TYR A 145 7.16 2.81 -7.35
C TYR A 145 8.66 3.10 -7.49
N LEU A 146 9.38 2.23 -8.20
CA LEU A 146 10.82 2.40 -8.45
C LEU A 146 11.06 3.67 -9.29
N ARG A 147 11.95 4.55 -8.82
CA ARG A 147 12.32 5.82 -9.47
C ARG A 147 13.22 5.57 -10.70
N ALA A 148 12.69 4.98 -11.77
CA ALA A 148 13.30 5.08 -13.10
C ALA A 148 12.74 6.30 -13.85
N GLU A 149 13.54 6.96 -14.68
CA GLU A 149 13.18 8.24 -15.32
C GLU A 149 11.88 8.19 -16.14
N HIS A 150 11.60 7.03 -16.76
CA HIS A 150 10.37 6.78 -17.53
C HIS A 150 9.09 6.91 -16.71
N HIS A 151 9.16 6.69 -15.40
CA HIS A 151 8.01 6.73 -14.52
C HIS A 151 7.47 8.14 -14.24
N ASN A 152 8.31 9.17 -14.42
CA ASN A 152 7.89 10.55 -14.19
C ASN A 152 6.88 11.07 -15.23
N ASN A 153 7.13 10.77 -16.51
CA ASN A 153 6.22 11.19 -17.58
C ASN A 153 4.90 10.42 -17.49
N HIS A 154 4.97 9.16 -17.06
CA HIS A 154 3.81 8.35 -16.77
C HIS A 154 2.95 8.95 -15.65
N ALA A 155 3.58 9.44 -14.57
CA ALA A 155 2.85 10.02 -13.42
C ALA A 155 1.97 11.23 -13.80
N ALA A 156 2.42 12.09 -14.72
CA ALA A 156 1.61 13.23 -15.17
C ALA A 156 0.38 12.79 -15.98
N ALA A 157 0.54 11.82 -16.89
CA ALA A 157 -0.59 11.25 -17.62
C ALA A 157 -1.60 10.55 -16.68
N CYS A 158 -1.09 9.81 -15.69
CA CYS A 158 -1.92 9.18 -14.65
C CYS A 158 -2.70 10.22 -13.84
N ARG A 159 -2.04 11.32 -13.45
CA ARG A 159 -2.67 12.40 -12.68
C ARG A 159 -3.89 12.96 -13.37
N GLU A 160 -3.77 13.34 -14.64
CA GLU A 160 -4.89 13.96 -15.38
C GLU A 160 -6.06 12.98 -15.57
N MET A 161 -5.76 11.71 -15.86
CA MET A 161 -6.76 10.66 -15.94
C MET A 161 -7.49 10.45 -14.60
N ASN A 162 -6.75 10.35 -13.49
CA ASN A 162 -7.32 10.14 -12.16
C ASN A 162 -8.09 11.34 -11.62
N LYS A 163 -7.67 12.56 -11.95
CA LYS A 163 -8.43 13.78 -11.66
C LYS A 163 -9.77 13.77 -12.37
N THR A 164 -9.74 13.54 -13.69
CA THR A 164 -10.95 13.50 -14.52
C THR A 164 -11.93 12.46 -14.00
N PHE A 165 -11.44 11.26 -13.69
CA PHE A 165 -12.25 10.21 -13.12
C PHE A 165 -12.90 10.63 -11.78
N GLN A 166 -12.14 11.14 -10.82
CA GLN A 166 -12.66 11.50 -9.50
C GLN A 166 -13.64 12.68 -9.53
N LEU A 167 -13.56 13.55 -10.54
CA LEU A 167 -14.54 14.61 -10.76
C LEU A 167 -15.89 14.08 -11.25
N ILE A 168 -15.88 12.97 -12.01
CA ILE A 168 -17.09 12.36 -12.60
C ILE A 168 -17.72 11.34 -11.64
N GLU A 169 -16.90 10.44 -11.09
CA GLU A 169 -17.34 9.23 -10.37
C GLU A 169 -17.27 9.38 -8.84
N ASN A 170 -16.91 10.56 -8.34
CA ASN A 170 -16.53 10.87 -6.96
C ASN A 170 -15.20 10.25 -6.51
N SER A 171 -14.72 10.72 -5.36
CA SER A 171 -13.54 10.19 -4.65
C SER A 171 -13.97 9.49 -3.35
N TRP A 172 -13.02 8.94 -2.60
CA TRP A 172 -13.26 8.61 -1.21
C TRP A 172 -13.71 9.87 -0.45
N LYS A 173 -14.59 9.70 0.55
CA LYS A 173 -15.04 10.86 1.35
C LYS A 173 -13.91 11.44 2.20
N THR A 174 -13.18 10.55 2.88
CA THR A 174 -12.05 10.87 3.75
C THR A 174 -11.13 9.67 3.87
N LEU A 175 -9.83 9.88 4.03
CA LEU A 175 -8.88 8.85 4.44
C LEU A 175 -8.30 9.20 5.81
N SER A 176 -8.17 8.21 6.69
CA SER A 176 -7.56 8.39 8.02
C SER A 176 -6.04 8.42 7.94
N TYR A 177 -5.45 7.56 7.10
CA TYR A 177 -4.01 7.46 6.96
C TYR A 177 -3.63 7.12 5.53
N VAL A 178 -2.66 7.85 4.98
CA VAL A 178 -2.04 7.53 3.69
C VAL A 178 -0.53 7.50 3.87
N HIS A 179 0.12 6.44 3.41
CA HIS A 179 1.58 6.32 3.35
C HIS A 179 2.01 6.00 1.93
N THR A 180 2.92 6.80 1.37
CA THR A 180 3.30 6.72 -0.05
C THR A 180 4.52 7.60 -0.34
N THR A 181 4.98 7.65 -1.58
CA THR A 181 5.96 8.61 -2.09
C THR A 181 5.28 9.81 -2.77
N ALA A 182 6.02 10.90 -3.00
CA ALA A 182 5.46 12.09 -3.66
C ALA A 182 4.95 11.81 -5.09
N ILE A 183 5.64 10.94 -5.84
CA ILE A 183 5.30 10.61 -7.22
C ILE A 183 4.03 9.76 -7.33
N GLU A 184 3.87 8.78 -6.44
CA GLU A 184 2.66 7.95 -6.35
C GLU A 184 1.46 8.82 -5.97
N LEU A 185 1.62 9.66 -4.94
CA LEU A 185 0.56 10.59 -4.52
C LEU A 185 0.16 11.56 -5.65
N TYR A 186 1.14 12.07 -6.39
CA TYR A 186 0.92 12.95 -7.54
C TYR A 186 0.14 12.25 -8.65
N ALA A 187 0.53 11.03 -9.01
CA ALA A 187 -0.10 10.22 -10.04
C ALA A 187 -1.55 9.86 -9.68
N LEU A 188 -1.82 9.51 -8.41
CA LEU A 188 -3.15 9.11 -7.96
C LEU A 188 -4.13 10.27 -7.86
N ALA A 189 -3.63 11.49 -7.70
CA ALA A 189 -4.45 12.70 -7.62
C ALA A 189 -5.60 12.61 -6.60
N ILE A 190 -5.33 12.03 -5.42
CA ILE A 190 -6.33 11.81 -4.37
C ILE A 190 -7.01 13.13 -4.02
N ASN A 191 -8.32 13.21 -4.25
CA ASN A 191 -9.13 14.40 -4.02
C ASN A 191 -10.09 14.21 -2.85
N CYS A 192 -9.54 14.07 -1.63
CA CYS A 192 -10.31 13.97 -0.40
C CYS A 192 -9.49 14.44 0.80
N LYS A 193 -10.15 14.73 1.93
CA LYS A 193 -9.45 15.08 3.17
C LYS A 193 -8.72 13.85 3.73
N ILE A 194 -7.43 14.00 4.00
CA ILE A 194 -6.59 12.99 4.67
C ILE A 194 -6.34 13.44 6.10
N HIS A 195 -6.57 12.59 7.11
CA HIS A 195 -6.22 12.96 8.48
C HIS A 195 -4.70 12.95 8.68
N CYS A 196 -4.01 11.86 8.34
CA CYS A 196 -2.56 11.76 8.42
C CYS A 196 -1.96 11.33 7.07
N LEU A 197 -1.14 12.20 6.48
CA LEU A 197 -0.40 11.92 5.25
C LEU A 197 1.08 11.73 5.58
N HIS A 198 1.61 10.55 5.28
CA HIS A 198 3.03 10.22 5.42
C HIS A 198 3.66 10.04 4.04
N VAL A 199 4.59 10.93 3.71
CA VAL A 199 5.32 10.93 2.44
C VAL A 199 6.77 10.56 2.70
N GLU A 200 7.22 9.45 2.12
CA GLU A 200 8.59 9.00 2.22
C GLU A 200 9.44 9.33 0.99
N ASN A 201 10.75 9.22 1.16
CA ASN A 201 11.76 9.26 0.09
C ASN A 201 11.74 10.54 -0.76
N ILE A 202 11.54 11.72 -0.14
CA ILE A 202 11.78 12.99 -0.83
C ILE A 202 13.29 13.11 -1.11
N CYS A 203 13.66 13.12 -2.39
CA CYS A 203 15.04 13.05 -2.84
C CYS A 203 15.49 14.28 -3.63
N ASP A 204 14.57 15.00 -4.28
CA ASP A 204 14.94 16.12 -5.15
C ASP A 204 13.85 17.20 -5.24
N HIS A 205 14.12 18.25 -6.03
CA HIS A 205 13.18 19.36 -6.21
C HIS A 205 11.87 18.93 -6.89
N LYS A 206 11.90 17.89 -7.73
CA LYS A 206 10.72 17.44 -8.47
C LYS A 206 9.70 16.80 -7.54
N ASP A 207 10.14 16.00 -6.56
CA ASP A 207 9.26 15.46 -5.52
C ASP A 207 8.56 16.58 -4.74
N ILE A 208 9.27 17.67 -4.45
CA ILE A 208 8.72 18.82 -3.73
C ILE A 208 7.66 19.52 -4.57
N VAL A 209 7.91 19.70 -5.87
CA VAL A 209 6.91 20.28 -6.80
C VAL A 209 5.66 19.40 -6.90
N MET A 210 5.85 18.08 -7.01
CA MET A 210 4.76 17.11 -7.02
C MET A 210 3.94 17.15 -5.72
N LEU A 211 4.62 17.19 -4.57
CA LEU A 211 3.99 17.28 -3.26
C LEU A 211 3.21 18.60 -3.10
N ALA A 212 3.80 19.73 -3.50
CA ALA A 212 3.13 21.03 -3.48
C ALA A 212 1.84 21.03 -4.30
N ALA A 213 1.83 20.31 -5.43
CA ALA A 213 0.68 20.22 -6.33
C ALA A 213 -0.47 19.34 -5.80
N VAL A 214 -0.25 18.50 -4.77
CA VAL A 214 -1.28 17.59 -4.22
C VAL A 214 -1.77 17.97 -2.83
N LEU A 215 -0.96 18.69 -2.04
CA LEU A 215 -1.33 19.08 -0.68
C LEU A 215 -2.67 19.87 -0.62
N PRO A 216 -2.98 20.79 -1.57
CA PRO A 216 -4.27 21.47 -1.60
C PRO A 216 -5.47 20.55 -1.82
N ASP A 217 -5.29 19.46 -2.58
CA ASP A 217 -6.36 18.47 -2.86
C ASP A 217 -6.58 17.58 -1.62
N CYS A 218 -5.48 17.13 -1.00
CA CYS A 218 -5.48 16.18 0.11
C CYS A 218 -5.82 16.79 1.48
N ARG A 219 -5.57 18.09 1.68
CA ARG A 219 -5.82 18.86 2.92
C ARG A 219 -5.47 18.09 4.21
N PRO A 220 -4.20 17.65 4.38
CA PRO A 220 -3.80 16.81 5.50
C PRO A 220 -3.88 17.55 6.84
N SER A 221 -4.42 16.92 7.88
CA SER A 221 -4.36 17.48 9.25
C SER A 221 -3.05 17.15 9.96
N VAL A 222 -2.41 16.04 9.61
CA VAL A 222 -1.08 15.65 10.07
C VAL A 222 -0.24 15.35 8.84
N LEU A 223 0.87 16.07 8.68
CA LEU A 223 1.80 15.89 7.57
C LEU A 223 3.11 15.33 8.11
N ARG A 224 3.50 14.18 7.58
CA ARG A 224 4.73 13.46 7.93
C ARG A 224 5.58 13.37 6.66
N ILE A 225 6.79 13.90 6.67
CA ILE A 225 7.66 13.89 5.48
C ILE A 225 9.04 13.39 5.84
N ARG A 226 9.50 12.34 5.14
CA ARG A 226 10.87 11.84 5.24
C ARG A 226 11.67 12.21 4.00
N SER A 227 12.69 13.03 4.20
CA SER A 227 13.61 13.48 3.16
C SER A 227 14.99 12.84 3.28
N LYS A 228 15.55 12.43 2.14
CA LYS A 228 16.96 12.01 2.02
C LYS A 228 17.86 13.17 1.59
N ASP A 229 17.30 14.21 0.99
CA ASP A 229 18.04 15.42 0.63
C ASP A 229 17.96 16.46 1.76
N LYS A 230 19.11 16.98 2.20
CA LYS A 230 19.21 18.06 3.19
C LYS A 230 18.80 19.42 2.63
N ARG A 231 18.99 19.64 1.32
CA ARG A 231 18.68 20.92 0.66
C ARG A 231 17.19 21.11 0.43
N SER A 232 16.39 20.06 0.60
CA SER A 232 14.95 20.09 0.44
C SER A 232 14.25 20.83 1.58
N PHE A 233 14.84 20.91 2.79
CA PHE A 233 14.14 21.38 4.00
C PHE A 233 13.50 22.76 3.84
N GLY A 234 14.30 23.76 3.45
CA GLY A 234 13.80 25.12 3.24
C GLY A 234 12.80 25.25 2.09
N LYS A 235 12.79 24.29 1.16
CA LYS A 235 11.80 24.23 0.07
C LYS A 235 10.52 23.54 0.52
N ILE A 236 10.62 22.46 1.30
CA ILE A 236 9.48 21.76 1.90
C ILE A 236 8.71 22.72 2.80
N ALA A 237 9.41 23.49 3.66
CA ALA A 237 8.78 24.47 4.54
C ALA A 237 7.90 25.50 3.81
N LYS A 238 8.22 25.84 2.55
CA LYS A 238 7.47 26.81 1.75
C LYS A 238 6.18 26.27 1.14
N ILE A 239 6.03 24.95 1.04
CA ILE A 239 4.88 24.31 0.38
C ILE A 239 3.86 23.75 1.37
N ILE A 240 4.14 23.86 2.67
CA ILE A 240 3.28 23.32 3.71
C ILE A 240 2.00 24.13 3.77
N PRO A 241 0.82 23.52 3.61
CA PRO A 241 -0.44 24.23 3.73
C PRO A 241 -0.60 24.73 5.17
N ALA A 242 -0.87 26.02 5.32
CA ALA A 242 -1.18 26.61 6.63
C ALA A 242 -2.62 26.29 7.07
N ALA A 243 -3.52 26.05 6.11
CA ALA A 243 -4.91 25.71 6.37
C ALA A 243 -5.04 24.21 6.69
N ASP A 244 -5.83 23.89 7.73
CA ASP A 244 -6.16 22.54 8.22
C ASP A 244 -5.05 21.71 8.88
N LEU A 245 -3.78 22.13 8.78
CA LEU A 245 -2.65 21.39 9.34
C LEU A 245 -2.49 21.64 10.85
N ILE A 246 -2.57 20.57 11.64
CA ILE A 246 -2.45 20.57 13.10
C ILE A 246 -1.05 20.15 13.53
N HIS A 247 -0.47 19.18 12.81
CA HIS A 247 0.84 18.62 13.12
C HIS A 247 1.70 18.44 11.88
N LEU A 248 2.95 18.86 12.00
CA LEU A 248 4.00 18.57 11.04
C LEU A 248 5.08 17.72 11.70
N ASN A 249 5.55 16.68 11.01
CA ASN A 249 6.75 15.95 11.38
C ASN A 249 7.65 15.80 10.16
N LEU A 250 8.89 16.27 10.28
CA LEU A 250 9.89 16.25 9.24
C LEU A 250 11.05 15.36 9.70
N TRP A 251 11.36 14.33 8.92
CA TRP A 251 12.55 13.49 9.12
C TRP A 251 13.56 13.79 8.03
N ILE A 252 14.82 13.93 8.42
CA ILE A 252 15.93 14.14 7.49
C ILE A 252 16.97 13.07 7.76
N ASP A 253 17.41 12.39 6.70
CA ASP A 253 18.55 11.50 6.79
C ASP A 253 19.85 12.30 6.89
N LEU A 254 20.49 12.29 8.06
CA LEU A 254 21.77 12.93 8.29
C LEU A 254 22.97 11.97 8.19
N SER A 255 22.77 10.72 7.76
CA SER A 255 23.86 9.74 7.66
C SER A 255 25.04 10.21 6.80
N GLY A 256 24.78 11.04 5.78
CA GLY A 256 25.80 11.70 4.97
C GLY A 256 26.64 12.79 5.68
N PHE A 257 26.35 13.10 6.95
CA PHE A 257 27.14 14.01 7.79
C PHE A 257 28.11 13.30 8.73
N SER A 258 28.03 11.97 8.88
CA SER A 258 29.00 11.24 9.67
C SER A 258 30.34 11.19 8.93
N THR A 259 31.28 12.04 9.34
CA THR A 259 32.70 11.92 8.98
C THR A 259 33.39 10.77 9.72
N SER A 260 32.68 10.08 10.64
CA SER A 260 33.26 9.02 11.45
C SER A 260 33.01 7.65 10.81
N ARG A 261 34.08 6.90 10.55
CA ARG A 261 34.06 5.47 10.16
C ARG A 261 33.60 4.55 11.32
N ARG A 262 32.72 4.99 12.20
CA ARG A 262 32.21 4.17 13.31
C ARG A 262 30.68 4.09 13.25
N THR A 263 30.25 2.91 12.84
CA THR A 263 29.03 2.11 13.10
C THR A 263 27.93 2.62 14.05
N ASP A 264 27.57 3.90 14.08
CA ASP A 264 26.33 4.36 14.69
C ASP A 264 25.48 5.07 13.63
N ARG A 265 24.45 4.37 13.13
CA ARG A 265 23.41 4.94 12.25
C ARG A 265 22.56 5.91 13.08
N ASN A 266 23.09 7.09 13.36
CA ASN A 266 22.36 8.14 14.04
C ASN A 266 21.35 8.75 13.08
N PHE A 267 20.09 8.34 13.20
CA PHE A 267 18.96 9.12 12.68
C PHE A 267 18.77 10.30 13.64
N GLU A 268 19.23 11.50 13.28
CA GLU A 268 18.85 12.69 14.02
C GLU A 268 17.40 13.04 13.66
N LEU A 269 16.52 12.85 14.65
CA LEU A 269 15.12 13.18 14.57
C LEU A 269 14.94 14.67 14.84
N VAL A 270 14.94 15.51 13.81
CA VAL A 270 14.47 16.90 13.95
C VAL A 270 12.95 16.92 13.86
N SER A 271 12.27 16.41 14.88
CA SER A 271 10.82 16.60 15.01
C SER A 271 10.52 18.05 15.40
N LEU A 272 10.41 18.91 14.39
CA LEU A 272 9.79 20.23 14.53
C LEU A 272 8.28 20.03 14.57
N ILE A 273 7.74 19.80 15.77
CA ILE A 273 6.30 19.89 16.01
C ILE A 273 5.93 21.37 15.94
N PHE A 274 5.53 21.83 14.76
CA PHE A 274 4.74 23.05 14.66
C PHE A 274 3.33 22.68 15.11
N VAL A 275 2.99 23.00 16.36
CA VAL A 275 1.59 23.16 16.73
C VAL A 275 1.19 24.52 16.20
N LEU A 276 0.56 24.55 15.03
CA LEU A 276 -0.08 25.77 14.54
C LEU A 276 -1.34 25.97 15.40
N GLN A 277 -1.17 26.61 16.56
CA GLN A 277 -2.30 27.12 17.33
C GLN A 277 -2.90 28.27 16.51
N GLN A 278 -4.12 28.07 16.02
CA GLN A 278 -5.01 29.17 15.63
C GLN A 278 -5.62 29.78 16.89
#